data_AF-A0A815GV28-F1
#
_entry.id   AF-A0A815GV28-F1
#
_cell.length_a   1.000
_cell.length_b   1.000
_cell.length_c   1.000
_cell.angle_alpha   90.00
_cell.angle_beta   90.00
_cell.angle_gamma   90.00
#
_symmetry.space_group_name_H-M   'P 1'
#
loop_
_entity.id
_entity.type
_entity.pdbx_description
1 polymer ?
#
loop_
_entity_poly.entity_id
_entity_poly.type
_entity_poly.pdbx_seq_one_letter_code
_entity_poly.pdbx_strand_id
1 'polypeptide(L)'
;MSRRDNIAIKSKRDPTQQPSSPVISAHLQPQDLSQLKTVVTSKEFLSGVVNAVVSHDTLISSTVEVVVSSESFQQLIKKIIDEKMLVYENRIKKIQSTMEDMQSHMEDLQYKCNDLEQYGRRCAVRIYDIKEEEKNENTSAIVINFAQKIGVNFTETSSESL
;
A
#
# COMPACT_ATOMS: atom_id res chain seq x y z
N MET A 1 22.66 -44.37 36.37
CA MET A 1 21.71 -45.20 37.14
C MET A 1 22.03 -45.05 38.62
N SER A 2 21.14 -44.46 39.41
CA SER A 2 20.99 -44.69 40.87
C SER A 2 19.77 -43.87 41.32
N ARG A 3 18.59 -44.49 41.29
CA ARG A 3 17.87 -45.07 42.45
C ARG A 3 17.29 -44.01 43.39
N ARG A 4 15.96 -43.95 43.30
CA ARG A 4 14.99 -43.31 44.19
C ARG A 4 15.20 -43.74 45.63
N ASP A 5 14.86 -42.88 46.58
CA ASP A 5 14.04 -43.28 47.72
C ASP A 5 13.08 -42.15 48.11
N ASN A 6 11.81 -42.56 48.22
CA ASN A 6 10.65 -41.77 48.59
C ASN A 6 10.60 -41.59 50.10
N ILE A 7 10.24 -40.38 50.57
CA ILE A 7 9.66 -40.21 51.91
C ILE A 7 8.30 -39.54 51.75
N ALA A 8 7.28 -40.35 52.00
CA ALA A 8 5.88 -39.95 52.04
C ALA A 8 5.57 -39.29 53.38
N ILE A 9 5.05 -38.05 53.37
CA ILE A 9 4.41 -37.43 54.53
C ILE A 9 2.90 -37.42 54.27
N LYS A 10 2.19 -38.27 55.03
CA LYS A 10 0.72 -38.35 55.05
C LYS A 10 0.14 -37.07 55.64
N SER A 11 -0.53 -36.27 54.82
CA SER A 11 -1.37 -35.14 55.24
C SER A 11 -2.75 -35.66 55.66
N LYS A 12 -3.08 -35.54 56.96
CA LYS A 12 -4.46 -35.64 57.45
C LYS A 12 -5.18 -34.34 57.08
N ARG A 13 -6.20 -34.40 56.22
CA ARG A 13 -7.11 -33.29 55.94
C ARG A 13 -8.36 -33.44 56.79
N ASP A 14 -8.69 -32.41 57.56
CA ASP A 14 -10.03 -32.16 58.08
C ASP A 14 -10.87 -31.49 56.97
N PRO A 15 -12.10 -31.94 56.68
CA PRO A 15 -12.88 -31.42 55.56
C PRO A 15 -14.01 -30.50 56.02
N THR A 16 -13.69 -29.30 56.52
CA THR A 16 -14.66 -28.19 56.63
C THR A 16 -13.96 -26.85 56.73
N GLN A 17 -13.55 -26.28 55.59
CA GLN A 17 -13.32 -24.84 55.45
C GLN A 17 -13.39 -24.46 53.96
N GLN A 18 -14.44 -23.71 53.60
CA GLN A 18 -14.56 -23.02 52.31
C GLN A 18 -13.52 -21.89 52.23
N PRO A 19 -12.91 -21.61 51.06
CA PRO A 19 -12.02 -20.47 50.91
C PRO A 19 -12.84 -19.15 50.84
N SER A 20 -12.71 -18.31 51.87
CA SER A 20 -13.20 -16.93 51.84
C SER A 20 -12.29 -16.07 50.97
N SER A 21 -12.85 -15.48 49.91
CA SER A 21 -12.18 -14.44 49.11
C SER A 21 -11.80 -13.24 50.00
N PRO A 22 -10.63 -12.58 49.77
CA PRO A 22 -10.26 -11.41 50.55
C PRO A 22 -11.14 -10.22 50.17
N VAL A 23 -12.00 -9.79 51.10
CA VAL A 23 -12.66 -8.48 51.03
C VAL A 23 -11.62 -7.44 51.44
N ILE A 24 -11.06 -6.74 50.46
CA ILE A 24 -10.24 -5.55 50.73
C ILE A 24 -11.20 -4.38 50.91
N SER A 25 -11.66 -4.16 52.14
CA SER A 25 -12.31 -2.90 52.52
C SER A 25 -11.22 -1.85 52.77
N ALA A 26 -10.88 -1.07 51.75
CA ALA A 26 -10.09 0.14 51.93
C ALA A 26 -11.01 1.23 52.50
N HIS A 27 -10.89 1.49 53.81
CA HIS A 27 -11.45 2.69 54.42
C HIS A 27 -10.62 3.90 54.00
N LEU A 28 -11.01 4.54 52.90
CA LEU A 28 -10.41 5.78 52.42
C LEU A 28 -11.04 6.96 53.17
N GLN A 29 -10.21 7.70 53.92
CA GLN A 29 -10.64 8.96 54.51
C GLN A 29 -10.91 10.02 53.42
N PRO A 30 -11.87 10.94 53.61
CA PRO A 30 -12.26 11.90 52.57
C PRO A 30 -11.18 12.92 52.15
N GLN A 31 -10.00 12.93 52.79
CA GLN A 31 -8.99 13.98 52.59
C GLN A 31 -7.97 13.66 51.47
N ASP A 32 -7.94 12.43 50.93
CA ASP A 32 -6.97 12.02 49.90
C ASP A 32 -7.45 12.20 48.45
N LEU A 33 -8.64 12.77 48.23
CA LEU A 33 -9.21 12.97 46.89
C LEU A 33 -8.56 14.10 46.08
N SER A 34 -7.61 14.85 46.66
CA SER A 34 -6.98 16.01 46.01
C SER A 34 -5.77 15.67 45.13
N GLN A 35 -5.32 14.41 45.07
CA GLN A 35 -4.11 14.03 44.30
C GLN A 35 -4.29 12.94 43.25
N LEU A 36 -5.52 12.47 42.96
CA LEU A 36 -5.71 11.47 41.93
C LEU A 36 -5.80 12.09 40.52
N LYS A 37 -4.69 12.66 40.06
CA LYS A 37 -4.53 13.15 38.69
C LYS A 37 -4.13 12.00 37.77
N THR A 38 -5.04 11.06 37.54
CA THR A 38 -4.81 9.93 36.65
C THR A 38 -4.99 10.40 35.21
N VAL A 39 -3.87 10.53 34.48
CA VAL A 39 -3.89 10.78 33.04
C VAL A 39 -4.34 9.49 32.35
N VAL A 40 -5.55 9.53 31.80
CA VAL A 40 -6.20 8.39 31.17
C VAL A 40 -6.12 8.56 29.66
N THR A 41 -5.44 7.64 28.98
CA THR A 41 -5.27 7.66 27.51
C THR A 41 -5.68 6.38 26.81
N SER A 42 -6.23 5.37 27.51
CA SER A 42 -6.61 4.09 26.89
C SER A 42 -8.11 3.95 26.67
N LYS A 43 -8.47 3.44 25.48
CA LYS A 43 -9.84 3.05 25.09
C LYS A 43 -10.49 2.07 26.09
N GLU A 44 -9.66 1.23 26.71
CA GLU A 44 -10.07 0.25 27.72
C GLU A 44 -10.54 0.91 29.00
N PHE A 45 -9.87 1.98 29.45
CA PHE A 45 -10.30 2.71 30.64
C PHE A 45 -11.64 3.42 30.41
N LEU A 46 -11.82 4.10 29.27
CA LEU A 46 -13.09 4.75 28.96
C LEU A 46 -14.23 3.73 28.88
N SER A 47 -13.98 2.54 28.31
CA SER A 47 -14.96 1.45 28.31
C SER A 47 -15.29 0.94 29.72
N GLY A 48 -14.30 0.86 30.60
CA GLY A 48 -14.47 0.45 31.98
C GLY A 48 -15.28 1.44 32.81
N VAL A 49 -15.02 2.75 32.64
CA VAL A 49 -15.77 3.82 33.31
C VAL A 49 -17.23 3.86 32.84
N VAL A 50 -17.47 3.77 31.52
CA VAL A 50 -18.83 3.75 30.97
C VAL A 50 -19.60 2.53 31.48
N ASN A 51 -18.99 1.34 31.50
CA ASN A 51 -19.64 0.13 31.99
C ASN A 51 -19.92 0.19 33.51
N ALA A 52 -19.02 0.76 34.31
CA ALA A 52 -19.23 0.90 35.75
C ALA A 52 -20.39 1.85 36.09
N VAL A 53 -20.57 2.93 35.32
CA VAL A 53 -21.69 3.88 35.50
C VAL A 53 -23.02 3.26 35.06
N VAL A 54 -23.02 2.43 34.01
CA VAL A 54 -24.24 1.77 33.50
C VAL A 54 -24.68 0.59 34.37
N SER A 55 -23.79 -0.01 35.16
CA SER A 55 -24.07 -1.22 35.97
C SER A 55 -24.72 -0.94 37.33
N HIS A 56 -25.01 0.32 37.68
CA HIS A 56 -25.79 0.66 38.86
C HIS A 56 -27.13 1.24 38.44
N ASP A 57 -28.21 0.51 38.74
CA ASP A 57 -29.62 0.80 38.43
C ASP A 57 -30.16 1.98 39.27
N THR A 58 -29.34 3.01 39.45
CA THR A 58 -29.68 4.24 40.14
C THR A 58 -29.55 5.36 39.11
N LEU A 59 -30.67 6.01 38.80
CA LEU A 59 -30.76 7.22 37.99
C LEU A 59 -29.98 8.36 38.66
N ILE A 60 -28.65 8.30 38.58
CA ILE A 60 -27.78 9.43 38.87
C ILE A 60 -27.52 10.05 37.51
N SER A 61 -28.18 11.16 37.23
CA SER A 61 -27.83 12.05 36.13
C SER A 61 -26.47 12.69 36.46
N SER A 62 -25.40 11.90 36.39
CA SER A 62 -24.03 12.37 36.58
C SER A 62 -23.42 12.64 35.20
N THR A 63 -23.17 13.91 34.92
CA THR A 63 -22.29 14.33 33.82
C THR A 63 -20.84 13.97 34.17
N VAL A 64 -20.22 13.09 33.39
CA VAL A 64 -18.78 12.80 33.49
C VAL A 64 -18.04 13.72 32.52
N GLU A 65 -17.27 14.67 33.04
CA GLU A 65 -16.41 15.52 32.23
C GLU A 65 -15.03 14.87 32.06
N VAL A 66 -14.67 14.55 30.82
CA VAL A 66 -13.33 14.05 30.48
C VAL A 66 -12.46 15.24 30.08
N VAL A 67 -11.59 15.68 30.99
CA VAL A 67 -10.63 16.75 30.73
C VAL A 67 -9.36 16.16 30.12
N VAL A 68 -9.20 16.31 28.81
CA VAL A 68 -7.96 15.96 28.12
C VAL A 68 -6.96 17.09 28.29
N SER A 69 -5.75 16.78 28.75
CA SER A 69 -4.70 17.79 28.88
C SER A 69 -4.31 18.32 27.50
N SER A 70 -4.12 19.65 27.40
CA SER A 70 -3.71 20.30 26.14
C SER A 70 -2.44 19.65 25.57
N GLU A 71 -1.48 19.29 26.42
CA GLU A 71 -0.22 18.65 26.01
C GLU A 71 -0.43 17.28 25.38
N SER A 72 -1.26 16.42 25.98
CA SER A 72 -1.57 15.10 25.42
C SER A 72 -2.29 15.20 24.07
N PHE A 73 -3.16 16.19 23.91
CA PHE A 73 -3.84 16.45 22.64
C PHE A 73 -2.87 16.93 21.55
N GLN A 74 -1.95 17.83 21.88
CA GLN A 74 -0.90 18.29 20.95
C GLN A 74 0.02 17.15 20.51
N GLN A 75 0.41 16.25 21.42
CA GLN A 75 1.21 15.07 21.09
C GLN A 75 0.47 14.12 20.13
N LEU A 76 -0.83 13.92 20.33
CA LEU A 76 -1.65 13.11 19.43
C LEU A 76 -1.74 13.73 18.02
N ILE A 77 -1.98 15.03 17.94
CA ILE A 77 -2.00 15.76 16.65
C ILE A 77 -0.67 15.58 15.94
N LYS A 78 0.44 15.83 16.63
CA LYS A 78 1.78 15.69 16.06
C LYS A 78 2.01 14.27 15.51
N LYS A 79 1.68 13.24 16.29
CA LYS A 79 1.81 11.84 15.85
C LYS A 79 1.02 11.55 14.59
N ILE A 80 -0.22 12.04 14.49
CA ILE A 80 -1.07 11.87 13.30
C ILE A 80 -0.43 12.58 12.09
N ILE A 81 0.08 13.79 12.28
CA ILE A 81 0.74 14.55 11.21
C ILE A 81 1.98 13.81 10.71
N ASP A 82 2.84 13.34 11.63
CA ASP A 82 4.08 12.64 11.29
C ASP A 82 3.79 11.33 10.51
N GLU A 83 2.78 10.57 10.95
CA GLU A 83 2.36 9.35 10.25
C GLU A 83 1.83 9.65 8.84
N LYS A 84 1.01 10.69 8.69
CA LYS A 84 0.48 11.09 7.37
C LYS A 84 1.56 11.64 6.45
N MET A 85 2.49 12.43 6.98
CA MET A 85 3.64 12.94 6.23
C MET A 85 4.48 11.79 5.68
N LEU A 86 4.80 10.79 6.51
CA LEU A 86 5.57 9.62 6.08
C LEU A 86 4.87 8.86 4.93
N VAL A 87 3.55 8.68 5.02
CA VAL A 87 2.77 8.04 3.95
C VAL A 87 2.83 8.84 2.65
N TYR A 88 2.70 10.17 2.72
CA TYR A 88 2.77 11.01 1.54
C TYR A 88 4.16 11.03 0.91
N GLU A 89 5.22 11.14 1.72
CA GLU A 89 6.60 11.08 1.23
C GLU A 89 6.89 9.77 0.50
N ASN A 90 6.48 8.64 1.07
CA ASN A 90 6.65 7.34 0.45
C ASN A 90 5.88 7.22 -0.86
N ARG A 91 4.67 7.77 -0.92
CA ARG A 91 3.85 7.78 -2.14
C ARG A 91 4.47 8.65 -3.23
N ILE A 92 5.01 9.82 -2.87
CA ILE A 92 5.71 10.71 -3.80
C ILE A 92 6.94 10.00 -4.38
N LYS A 93 7.77 9.40 -3.53
CA LYS A 93 8.96 8.65 -3.98
C LYS A 93 8.61 7.53 -4.95
N LYS A 94 7.55 6.76 -4.65
CA LYS A 94 7.09 5.67 -5.54
C LYS A 94 6.62 6.20 -6.90
N ILE A 95 5.86 7.31 -6.89
CA ILE A 95 5.39 7.94 -8.13
C ILE A 95 6.58 8.45 -8.95
N GLN A 96 7.56 9.12 -8.31
CA GLN A 96 8.76 9.61 -8.99
C GLN A 96 9.55 8.49 -9.64
N SER A 97 9.83 7.41 -8.91
CA SER A 97 10.52 6.24 -9.46
C SER A 97 9.76 5.61 -10.63
N THR A 98 8.43 5.48 -10.52
CA THR A 98 7.61 4.94 -11.62
C THR A 98 7.67 5.84 -12.85
N MET A 99 7.70 7.17 -12.65
CA MET A 99 7.78 8.14 -13.72
C MET A 99 9.13 8.06 -14.45
N GLU A 100 10.23 7.92 -13.70
CA GLU A 100 11.57 7.75 -14.26
C GLU A 100 11.67 6.46 -15.09
N ASP A 101 11.17 5.34 -14.57
CA ASP A 101 11.13 4.05 -15.29
C ASP A 101 10.32 4.16 -16.59
N MET A 102 9.14 4.79 -16.52
CA MET A 102 8.29 5.00 -17.68
C MET A 102 8.97 5.90 -18.73
N GLN A 103 9.66 6.94 -18.30
CA GLN A 103 10.35 7.85 -19.20
C GLN A 103 11.50 7.14 -19.92
N SER A 104 12.32 6.39 -19.20
CA SER A 104 13.37 5.56 -19.81
C SER A 104 12.79 4.55 -20.81
N HIS A 105 11.68 3.90 -20.46
CA HIS A 105 11.03 2.96 -21.37
C HIS A 105 10.49 3.63 -22.65
N MET A 106 9.95 4.85 -22.54
CA MET A 106 9.50 5.61 -23.71
C MET A 106 10.66 5.99 -24.63
N GLU A 107 11.79 6.42 -24.05
CA GLU A 107 13.00 6.74 -24.83
C GLU A 107 13.50 5.50 -25.60
N ASP A 108 13.58 4.35 -24.94
CA ASP A 108 13.97 3.08 -25.58
C ASP A 108 13.05 2.68 -26.73
N LEU A 109 11.73 2.82 -26.54
CA LEU A 109 10.75 2.54 -27.59
C LEU A 109 10.87 3.51 -28.75
N GLN A 110 11.13 4.78 -28.47
CA GLN A 110 11.34 5.79 -29.50
C GLN A 110 12.58 5.46 -30.36
N TYR A 111 13.69 5.04 -29.75
CA TYR A 111 14.87 4.59 -30.48
C TYR A 111 14.56 3.37 -31.36
N LYS A 112 13.89 2.35 -30.81
CA LYS A 112 13.53 1.15 -31.57
C LYS A 112 12.61 1.46 -32.76
N CYS A 113 11.63 2.34 -32.57
CA CYS A 113 10.75 2.78 -33.66
C CYS A 113 11.54 3.49 -34.76
N ASN A 114 12.46 4.38 -34.40
CA ASN A 114 13.31 5.07 -35.36
C ASN A 114 14.22 4.09 -36.13
N ASP A 115 14.79 3.10 -35.45
CA ASP A 115 15.64 2.09 -36.08
C ASP A 115 14.85 1.23 -37.09
N LEU A 116 13.64 0.79 -36.72
CA LEU A 116 12.75 0.06 -37.62
C LEU A 116 12.34 0.91 -38.83
N GLU A 117 12.04 2.19 -38.61
CA GLU A 117 11.70 3.11 -39.69
C GLU A 117 12.86 3.27 -40.68
N GLN A 118 14.08 3.45 -40.16
CA GLN A 118 15.28 3.51 -40.97
C GLN A 118 15.54 2.20 -41.71
N TYR A 119 15.35 1.06 -41.07
CA TYR A 119 15.51 -0.24 -41.72
C TYR A 119 14.52 -0.40 -42.89
N GLY A 120 13.25 -0.01 -42.69
CA GLY A 120 12.26 0.03 -43.75
C GLY A 120 12.67 0.94 -44.91
N ARG A 121 13.20 2.14 -44.61
CA ARG A 121 13.73 3.07 -45.63
C ARG A 121 14.94 2.52 -46.38
N ARG A 122 15.79 1.69 -45.75
CA ARG A 122 16.93 1.03 -46.44
C ARG A 122 16.49 -0.06 -47.41
N CYS A 123 15.34 -0.69 -47.15
CA CYS A 123 14.80 -1.76 -47.98
C CYS A 123 13.87 -1.26 -49.10
N ALA A 124 13.61 0.06 -49.17
CA ALA A 124 12.67 0.65 -50.10
C ALA A 124 13.32 1.81 -50.87
N VAL A 125 13.03 1.89 -52.16
CA VAL A 125 13.37 3.06 -52.98
C VAL A 125 12.12 3.90 -53.13
N ARG A 126 12.24 5.21 -52.88
CA ARG A 126 11.17 6.18 -53.17
C ARG A 126 11.46 6.83 -54.52
N ILE A 127 10.46 6.80 -55.39
CA ILE A 127 10.53 7.42 -56.71
C ILE A 127 9.58 8.61 -56.69
N TYR A 128 10.09 9.78 -57.05
CA TYR A 128 9.36 11.05 -57.06
C TYR A 128 9.15 11.53 -58.50
N ASP A 129 8.26 12.50 -58.68
CA ASP A 129 7.99 13.17 -59.96
C ASP A 129 7.46 12.26 -61.09
N ILE A 130 6.81 11.16 -60.73
CA ILE A 130 6.01 10.36 -61.66
C ILE A 130 4.61 10.99 -61.72
N LYS A 131 4.16 11.36 -62.92
CA LYS A 131 2.78 11.81 -63.13
C LYS A 131 1.83 10.63 -62.96
N GLU A 132 0.82 10.80 -62.12
CA GLU A 132 -0.35 9.93 -62.05
C GLU A 132 -1.40 10.46 -63.05
N GLU A 133 -1.76 9.67 -64.05
CA GLU A 133 -2.67 10.12 -65.12
C GLU A 133 -4.12 9.68 -64.88
N GLU A 134 -4.34 8.57 -64.18
CA GLU A 134 -5.67 8.00 -63.96
C GLU A 134 -5.95 7.60 -62.50
N LYS A 135 -7.23 7.63 -62.10
CA LYS A 135 -7.66 7.34 -60.72
C LYS A 135 -7.42 5.89 -60.24
N ASN A 136 -7.15 4.97 -61.17
CA ASN A 136 -6.96 3.53 -60.93
C ASN A 136 -5.68 3.01 -61.62
N GLU A 137 -4.62 3.81 -61.64
CA GLU A 137 -3.39 3.42 -62.33
C GLU A 137 -2.65 2.29 -61.61
N ASN A 138 -2.08 1.36 -62.39
CA ASN A 138 -1.31 0.25 -61.85
C ASN A 138 0.12 0.73 -61.53
N THR A 139 0.35 1.17 -60.28
CA THR A 139 1.64 1.70 -59.83
C THR A 139 2.81 0.72 -60.04
N SER A 140 2.57 -0.58 -59.89
CA SER A 140 3.60 -1.60 -60.12
C SER A 140 4.07 -1.61 -61.58
N ALA A 141 3.14 -1.50 -62.54
CA ALA A 141 3.48 -1.43 -63.96
C ALA A 141 4.29 -0.17 -64.29
N ILE A 142 3.96 0.97 -63.68
CA ILE A 142 4.71 2.22 -63.85
C ILE A 142 6.14 2.07 -63.34
N VAL A 143 6.32 1.51 -62.14
CA VAL A 143 7.65 1.29 -61.53
C VAL A 143 8.49 0.33 -62.37
N ILE A 144 7.90 -0.75 -62.89
CA ILE A 144 8.59 -1.69 -63.78
C ILE A 144 9.04 -0.99 -65.07
N ASN A 145 8.16 -0.20 -65.71
CA ASN A 145 8.48 0.55 -66.91
C ASN A 145 9.60 1.59 -66.66
N PHE A 146 9.52 2.31 -65.53
CA PHE A 146 10.58 3.23 -65.11
C PHE A 146 11.93 2.52 -64.91
N ALA A 147 11.94 1.37 -64.23
CA ALA A 147 13.16 0.59 -64.02
C ALA A 147 13.78 0.10 -65.33
N GLN A 148 12.96 -0.38 -66.28
CA GLN A 148 13.42 -0.78 -67.61
C GLN A 148 14.07 0.39 -68.36
N LYS A 149 13.50 1.60 -68.27
CA LYS A 149 14.06 2.81 -68.90
C LYS A 149 15.45 3.18 -68.38
N ILE A 150 15.74 2.87 -67.11
CA ILE A 150 17.06 3.11 -66.51
C ILE A 150 17.99 1.88 -66.60
N GLY A 151 17.60 0.84 -67.35
CA GLY A 151 18.41 -0.35 -67.62
C GLY A 151 18.34 -1.43 -66.53
N VAL A 152 17.36 -1.36 -65.63
CA VAL A 152 17.12 -2.38 -64.59
C VAL A 152 15.99 -3.31 -65.05
N ASN A 153 16.29 -4.61 -65.16
CA ASN A 153 15.32 -5.64 -65.52
C ASN A 153 14.88 -6.41 -64.28
N PHE A 154 13.61 -6.30 -63.91
CA PHE A 154 13.01 -7.17 -62.90
C PHE A 154 12.66 -8.51 -63.55
N THR A 155 13.07 -9.61 -62.92
CA THR A 155 12.53 -10.93 -63.20
C THR A 155 11.41 -11.18 -62.20
N GLU A 156 10.20 -11.46 -62.68
CA GLU A 156 9.13 -11.89 -61.79
C GLU A 156 9.54 -13.22 -61.14
N THR A 157 9.89 -13.19 -59.85
CA THR A 157 9.90 -14.39 -59.05
C THR A 157 8.46 -14.76 -58.76
N SER A 158 7.92 -15.72 -59.51
CA SER A 158 6.63 -16.35 -59.23
C SER A 158 6.66 -16.88 -57.80
N SER A 159 5.87 -16.26 -56.93
CA SER A 159 5.70 -16.62 -55.52
C SER A 159 4.84 -17.89 -55.38
N GLU A 160 5.36 -19.01 -55.88
CA GLU A 160 4.94 -20.35 -55.48
C GLU A 160 6.02 -20.98 -54.60
N SER A 161 6.11 -20.54 -53.34
CA SER A 161 6.66 -21.32 -52.21
C SER A 161 6.90 -20.43 -50.98
N LEU A 162 5.90 -20.38 -50.11
CA LEU A 162 6.07 -20.28 -48.65
C LEU A 162 4.92 -21.05 -48.00
#